data_AF-A0A4U3LSL4-F1
#
_entry.id   AF-A0A4U3LSL4-F1
#
_cell.length_a   1.000
_cell.length_b   1.000
_cell.length_c   1.000
_cell.angle_alpha   90.00
_cell.angle_beta   90.00
_cell.angle_gamma   90.00
#
_symmetry.space_group_name_H-M   'P 1'
#
loop_
_entity.id
_entity.type
_entity.pdbx_description
1 polymer ?
#
loop_
_entity_poly.entity_id
_entity_poly.type
_entity_poly.pdbx_seq_one_letter_code
_entity_poly.pdbx_strand_id
1 'polypeptide(L)'
;MKTRIIQNQPDDDGNLPPARAAEPPGNHLSARRSVMSFVRNHPVISFFVLAYALTWATLPFGSFFAPGALLAALVIAFVNDGLAGLRAIGARLIRWRVRWVWYVVAIAVPLAVHFVTIGINQAMGAPSPSSGQFAPWYGLALVIGMNMVDPMGGPFSEEPSFRGFAQSKLQTTRTPLAATALMAVAIAGWHLPLFLISSYGLQPYEAVTTVAVTFWYGWLFNHAAGSVLITLIAHATEGSINTSDLWPAGPDLSRETWLYVVVWSAVAITLLIGSRRFWTRPAPSAATSSTPTSERVS
;
A
#
# COMPACT_ATOMS: atom_id res chain seq x y z
N MET A 1 60.92 63.26 -6.18
CA MET A 1 61.82 62.11 -6.46
C MET A 1 61.38 61.53 -7.80
N LYS A 2 62.26 61.56 -8.80
CA LYS A 2 62.02 61.15 -10.19
C LYS A 2 61.79 59.62 -10.31
N THR A 3 61.36 59.18 -11.51
CA THR A 3 61.69 57.90 -12.21
C THR A 3 60.42 57.05 -12.47
N ARG A 4 60.10 56.50 -13.65
CA ARG A 4 60.62 56.56 -15.04
C ARG A 4 59.45 56.11 -15.93
N ILE A 5 59.35 56.70 -17.13
CA ILE A 5 58.59 56.13 -18.25
C ILE A 5 59.45 55.01 -18.86
N ILE A 6 58.87 53.83 -19.07
CA ILE A 6 59.38 52.83 -20.03
C ILE A 6 58.18 52.35 -20.85
N GLN A 7 58.31 52.50 -22.16
CA GLN A 7 57.38 52.03 -23.18
C GLN A 7 58.17 51.19 -24.19
N ASN A 8 57.50 50.16 -24.76
CA ASN A 8 57.89 49.21 -25.82
C ASN A 8 58.62 47.93 -25.33
N GLN A 9 58.15 46.71 -25.62
CA GLN A 9 57.87 46.10 -26.94
C GLN A 9 56.75 45.01 -26.89
N PRO A 10 56.23 44.53 -28.05
CA PRO A 10 55.17 43.53 -28.14
C PRO A 10 55.74 42.11 -28.19
N ASP A 11 55.34 41.26 -27.23
CA ASP A 11 55.69 39.84 -27.22
C ASP A 11 54.49 38.99 -27.67
N ASP A 12 54.71 38.42 -28.86
CA ASP A 12 54.60 37.00 -29.20
C ASP A 12 53.23 36.31 -29.18
N ASP A 13 52.91 35.84 -30.39
CA ASP A 13 51.71 35.12 -30.76
C ASP A 13 51.85 33.64 -30.34
N GLY A 14 50.87 33.16 -29.57
CA GLY A 14 50.47 31.77 -29.63
C GLY A 14 51.10 30.82 -28.60
N ASN A 15 50.32 30.50 -27.56
CA ASN A 15 49.84 29.13 -27.33
C ASN A 15 48.77 29.14 -26.22
N LEU A 16 47.49 29.31 -26.57
CA LEU A 16 46.40 29.05 -25.63
C LEU A 16 46.08 27.55 -25.67
N PRO A 17 45.98 26.85 -24.52
CA PRO A 17 45.56 25.45 -24.51
C PRO A 17 44.17 25.30 -25.14
N PRO A 18 43.89 24.21 -25.87
CA PRO A 18 42.61 24.05 -26.54
C PRO A 18 41.47 24.12 -25.51
N ALA A 19 40.51 25.00 -25.79
CA ALA A 19 39.29 25.13 -25.02
C ALA A 19 38.67 23.74 -24.85
N ARG A 20 38.50 23.32 -23.59
CA ARG A 20 37.79 22.09 -23.22
C ARG A 20 36.43 22.14 -23.91
N ALA A 21 36.21 21.27 -24.90
CA ALA A 21 34.94 21.18 -25.60
C ALA A 21 33.84 20.98 -24.54
N ALA A 22 32.90 21.91 -24.48
CA ALA A 22 31.74 21.79 -23.61
C ALA A 22 30.97 20.51 -24.00
N GLU A 23 30.74 19.62 -23.04
CA GLU A 23 29.87 18.47 -23.24
C GLU A 23 28.51 18.96 -23.76
N PRO A 24 27.96 18.34 -24.82
CA PRO A 24 26.68 18.77 -25.37
C PRO A 24 25.58 18.57 -24.32
N PRO A 25 24.68 19.54 -24.08
CA PRO A 25 23.60 19.47 -23.09
C PRO A 25 22.47 18.46 -23.42
N GLY A 26 22.73 17.48 -24.30
CA GLY A 26 21.74 16.59 -24.90
C GLY A 26 21.36 15.35 -24.07
N ASN A 27 22.22 14.86 -23.17
CA ASN A 27 22.01 13.57 -22.50
C ASN A 27 20.98 13.61 -21.36
N HIS A 28 20.89 14.71 -20.61
CA HIS A 28 19.94 14.81 -19.50
C HIS A 28 18.49 15.00 -19.96
N LEU A 29 18.27 15.73 -21.06
CA LEU A 29 16.94 15.99 -21.62
C LEU A 29 16.36 14.77 -22.35
N SER A 30 17.21 13.92 -22.94
CA SER A 30 16.80 12.66 -23.58
C SER A 30 16.47 11.59 -22.53
N ALA A 31 17.33 11.44 -21.51
CA ALA A 31 17.10 10.53 -20.39
C ALA A 31 15.81 10.90 -19.62
N ARG A 32 15.61 12.19 -19.30
CA ARG A 32 14.39 12.65 -18.63
C ARG A 32 13.12 12.37 -19.45
N ARG A 33 13.15 12.56 -20.77
CA ARG A 33 12.03 12.22 -21.65
C ARG A 33 11.75 10.71 -21.68
N SER A 34 12.79 9.89 -21.70
CA SER A 34 12.68 8.42 -21.65
C SER A 34 12.05 7.93 -20.33
N VAL A 35 12.52 8.44 -19.18
CA VAL A 35 11.98 8.09 -17.85
C VAL A 35 10.52 8.52 -17.73
N MET A 36 10.17 9.74 -18.16
CA MET A 36 8.77 10.19 -18.11
C MET A 36 7.86 9.41 -19.06
N SER A 37 8.36 8.96 -20.20
CA SER A 37 7.63 8.05 -21.09
C SER A 37 7.36 6.70 -20.40
N PHE A 38 8.38 6.12 -19.76
CA PHE A 38 8.23 4.86 -19.02
C PHE A 38 7.20 4.98 -17.90
N VAL A 39 7.26 6.02 -17.07
CA VAL A 39 6.31 6.26 -15.97
C VAL A 39 4.87 6.35 -16.48
N ARG A 40 4.67 7.07 -17.58
CA ARG A 40 3.34 7.22 -18.18
C ARG A 40 2.79 5.90 -18.72
N ASN A 41 3.65 5.06 -19.28
CA ASN A 41 3.27 3.77 -19.86
C ASN A 41 3.15 2.64 -18.84
N HIS A 42 3.84 2.73 -17.69
CA HIS A 42 3.86 1.68 -16.65
C HIS A 42 3.54 2.23 -15.25
N PRO A 43 2.41 2.94 -15.05
CA PRO A 43 2.12 3.65 -13.81
C PRO A 43 2.13 2.77 -12.56
N VAL A 44 1.60 1.55 -12.63
CA VAL A 44 1.55 0.65 -11.47
C VAL A 44 2.94 0.14 -11.09
N ILE A 45 3.81 -0.14 -12.09
CA ILE A 45 5.20 -0.56 -11.84
C ILE A 45 5.97 0.62 -11.24
N SER A 46 5.87 1.80 -11.85
CA SER A 46 6.51 3.00 -11.33
C SER A 46 6.06 3.36 -9.93
N PHE A 47 4.77 3.15 -9.62
CA PHE A 47 4.24 3.28 -8.26
C PHE A 47 4.93 2.33 -7.29
N PHE A 48 4.99 1.03 -7.56
CA PHE A 48 5.62 0.11 -6.63
C PHE A 48 7.12 0.38 -6.46
N VAL A 49 7.85 0.70 -7.54
CA VAL A 49 9.26 1.09 -7.45
C VAL A 49 9.45 2.29 -6.52
N LEU A 50 8.63 3.34 -6.70
CA LEU A 50 8.71 4.54 -5.87
C LEU A 50 8.24 4.27 -4.43
N ALA A 51 7.20 3.46 -4.24
CA ALA A 51 6.69 3.07 -2.93
C ALA A 51 7.76 2.31 -2.14
N TYR A 52 8.43 1.35 -2.75
CA TYR A 52 9.55 0.62 -2.15
C TYR A 52 10.67 1.60 -1.76
N ALA A 53 11.10 2.45 -2.70
CA ALA A 53 12.18 3.41 -2.45
C ALA A 53 11.86 4.36 -1.28
N LEU A 54 10.66 4.92 -1.22
CA LEU A 54 10.26 5.85 -0.16
C LEU A 54 10.05 5.15 1.19
N THR A 55 9.44 3.97 1.19
CA THR A 55 9.12 3.23 2.41
C THR A 55 10.39 2.64 3.03
N TRP A 56 11.30 2.14 2.20
CA TRP A 56 12.53 1.48 2.64
C TRP A 56 13.67 2.48 2.92
N ALA A 57 13.48 3.76 2.65
CA ALA A 57 14.46 4.80 2.96
C ALA A 57 14.81 4.86 4.45
N THR A 58 13.91 4.41 5.34
CA THR A 58 14.11 4.42 6.79
C THR A 58 14.67 3.12 7.36
N LEU A 59 14.94 2.10 6.53
CA LEU A 59 15.49 0.82 7.00
C LEU A 59 16.83 0.96 7.75
N PRO A 60 17.78 1.85 7.36
CA PRO A 60 19.00 2.06 8.14
C PRO A 60 18.76 2.52 9.59
N PHE A 61 17.58 3.05 9.87
CA PHE A 61 17.14 3.48 11.21
C PHE A 61 16.26 2.43 11.91
N GLY A 62 16.17 1.21 11.37
CA GLY A 62 15.35 0.13 11.92
C GLY A 62 13.86 0.40 11.84
N SER A 63 13.41 1.18 10.86
CA SER A 63 12.01 1.62 10.72
C SER A 63 11.50 1.47 9.30
N PHE A 64 10.18 1.38 9.16
CA PHE A 64 9.46 1.21 7.92
C PHE A 64 8.46 2.36 7.71
N PHE A 65 8.69 3.19 6.69
CA PHE A 65 7.90 4.40 6.47
C PHE A 65 6.69 4.14 5.56
N ALA A 66 5.66 3.47 6.09
CA ALA A 66 4.43 3.12 5.37
C ALA A 66 3.79 4.29 4.57
N PRO A 67 3.79 5.55 5.06
CA PRO A 67 3.28 6.70 4.29
C PRO A 67 3.96 6.92 2.93
N GLY A 68 5.17 6.38 2.73
CA GLY A 68 5.87 6.37 1.45
C GLY A 68 5.05 5.77 0.31
N ALA A 69 4.20 4.77 0.57
CA ALA A 69 3.30 4.21 -0.43
C ALA A 69 2.22 5.22 -0.87
N LEU A 70 1.60 5.94 0.06
CA LEU A 70 0.62 7.00 -0.29
C LEU A 70 1.27 8.12 -1.09
N LEU A 71 2.45 8.58 -0.66
CA LEU A 71 3.21 9.60 -1.39
C LEU A 71 3.53 9.15 -2.82
N ALA A 72 3.97 7.90 -2.99
CA ALA A 72 4.22 7.33 -4.32
C ALA A 72 2.95 7.33 -5.19
N ALA A 73 1.81 6.89 -4.64
CA ALA A 73 0.55 6.86 -5.38
C ALA A 73 0.13 8.27 -5.82
N LEU A 74 0.23 9.26 -4.94
CA LEU A 74 -0.12 10.65 -5.26
C LEU A 74 0.80 11.23 -6.35
N VAL A 75 2.11 11.01 -6.25
CA VAL A 75 3.09 11.46 -7.25
C VAL A 75 2.80 10.84 -8.61
N ILE A 76 2.66 9.52 -8.69
CA ILE A 76 2.42 8.84 -9.97
C ILE A 76 1.05 9.18 -10.53
N ALA A 77 0.01 9.29 -9.70
CA ALA A 77 -1.32 9.72 -10.14
C ALA A 77 -1.29 11.14 -10.72
N PHE A 78 -0.56 12.06 -10.10
CA PHE A 78 -0.42 13.43 -10.62
C PHE A 78 0.37 13.46 -11.94
N VAL A 79 1.46 12.69 -12.06
CA VAL A 79 2.28 12.65 -13.29
C VAL A 79 1.52 12.06 -14.47
N ASN A 80 0.68 11.05 -14.25
CA ASN A 80 -0.10 10.39 -15.30
C ASN A 80 -1.40 11.12 -15.63
N ASP A 81 -2.16 11.49 -14.61
CA ASP A 81 -3.58 11.87 -14.75
C ASP A 81 -3.86 13.28 -14.14
N GLY A 82 -2.81 14.00 -13.70
CA GLY A 82 -2.91 15.34 -13.12
C GLY A 82 -3.81 15.41 -11.88
N LEU A 83 -4.48 16.55 -11.70
CA LEU A 83 -5.44 16.72 -10.60
C LEU A 83 -6.65 15.78 -10.70
N ALA A 84 -6.97 15.26 -11.91
CA ALA A 84 -8.04 14.29 -12.06
C ALA A 84 -7.69 12.95 -11.39
N GLY A 85 -6.44 12.50 -11.51
CA GLY A 85 -5.93 11.32 -10.80
C GLY A 85 -6.02 11.45 -9.29
N LEU A 86 -5.57 12.59 -8.75
CA LEU A 86 -5.65 12.87 -7.31
C LEU A 86 -7.11 12.90 -6.80
N ARG A 87 -8.00 13.57 -7.55
CA ARG A 87 -9.44 13.60 -7.24
C ARG A 87 -10.05 12.20 -7.27
N ALA A 88 -9.61 11.32 -8.18
CA ALA A 88 -10.12 9.96 -8.27
C ALA A 88 -9.71 9.09 -7.07
N ILE A 89 -8.51 9.28 -6.50
CA ILE A 89 -8.09 8.62 -5.25
C ILE A 89 -8.94 9.16 -4.08
N GLY A 90 -8.99 10.48 -3.92
CA GLY A 90 -9.75 11.12 -2.85
C GLY A 90 -11.25 10.77 -2.88
N ALA A 91 -11.87 10.78 -4.06
CA ALA A 91 -13.29 10.45 -4.22
C ALA A 91 -13.62 9.00 -3.83
N ARG A 92 -12.69 8.05 -3.99
CA ARG A 92 -12.87 6.66 -3.52
C ARG A 92 -12.67 6.54 -2.03
N LEU A 93 -11.74 7.31 -1.45
CA LEU A 93 -11.49 7.36 0.00
C LEU A 93 -12.68 7.92 0.78
N ILE A 94 -13.43 8.86 0.21
CA ILE A 94 -14.64 9.42 0.84
C ILE A 94 -15.95 8.81 0.29
N ARG A 95 -15.89 7.68 -0.42
CA ARG A 95 -17.06 7.01 -0.99
C ARG A 95 -17.84 6.24 0.09
N TRP A 96 -18.64 6.96 0.86
CA TRP A 96 -19.44 6.39 1.94
C TRP A 96 -20.84 5.90 1.50
N ARG A 97 -21.35 6.37 0.36
CA ARG A 97 -22.66 5.93 -0.17
C ARG A 97 -22.55 4.56 -0.84
N VAL A 98 -22.45 3.52 -0.04
CA VAL A 98 -22.48 2.11 -0.46
C VAL A 98 -23.51 1.36 0.40
N ARG A 99 -23.91 0.15 -0.03
CA ARG A 99 -24.86 -0.68 0.72
C ARG A 99 -24.32 -0.96 2.12
N TRP A 100 -25.14 -0.77 3.16
CA TRP A 100 -24.75 -0.91 4.58
C TRP A 100 -24.14 -2.28 4.92
N VAL A 101 -24.55 -3.34 4.21
CA VAL A 101 -24.00 -4.69 4.38
C VAL A 101 -22.48 -4.71 4.24
N TRP A 102 -21.90 -3.84 3.41
CA TRP A 102 -20.44 -3.78 3.22
C TRP A 102 -19.69 -3.19 4.41
N TYR A 103 -20.34 -2.31 5.19
CA TYR A 103 -19.78 -1.85 6.46
C TYR A 103 -19.75 -2.98 7.48
N VAL A 104 -20.85 -3.74 7.57
CA VAL A 104 -20.92 -4.91 8.47
C VAL A 104 -19.90 -5.94 8.07
N VAL A 105 -19.79 -6.27 6.78
CA VAL A 105 -18.82 -7.23 6.26
C VAL A 105 -17.37 -6.77 6.51
N ALA A 106 -17.08 -5.47 6.36
CA ALA A 106 -15.75 -4.91 6.62
C ALA A 106 -15.33 -5.05 8.09
N ILE A 107 -16.26 -4.96 9.04
CA ILE A 107 -15.96 -5.09 10.48
C ILE A 107 -16.03 -6.56 10.92
N ALA A 108 -17.09 -7.27 10.53
CA ALA A 108 -17.39 -8.60 11.05
C ALA A 108 -16.39 -9.66 10.58
N VAL A 109 -15.91 -9.60 9.33
CA VAL A 109 -14.99 -10.64 8.83
C VAL A 109 -13.63 -10.60 9.52
N PRO A 110 -12.91 -9.46 9.62
CA PRO A 110 -11.65 -9.42 10.35
C PRO A 110 -11.80 -9.80 11.83
N LEU A 111 -12.85 -9.33 12.51
CA LEU A 111 -13.12 -9.74 13.89
C LEU A 111 -13.44 -11.23 14.02
N ALA A 112 -14.21 -11.79 13.09
CA ALA A 112 -14.51 -13.22 13.08
C ALA A 112 -13.26 -14.05 12.89
N VAL A 113 -12.31 -13.63 12.05
CA VAL A 113 -11.01 -14.32 11.92
C VAL A 113 -10.29 -14.36 13.26
N HIS A 114 -10.14 -13.22 13.94
CA HIS A 114 -9.51 -13.16 15.28
C HIS A 114 -10.24 -14.03 16.31
N PHE A 115 -11.56 -13.93 16.42
CA PHE A 115 -12.31 -14.71 17.41
C PHE A 115 -12.30 -16.21 17.11
N VAL A 116 -12.27 -16.61 15.83
CA VAL A 116 -12.14 -18.01 15.43
C VAL A 116 -10.75 -18.54 15.80
N THR A 117 -9.66 -17.78 15.54
CA THR A 117 -8.30 -18.23 15.87
C THR A 117 -8.11 -18.34 17.37
N ILE A 118 -8.59 -17.36 18.14
CA ILE A 118 -8.63 -17.38 19.61
C ILE A 118 -9.42 -18.58 20.13
N GLY A 119 -10.59 -18.86 19.55
CA GLY A 119 -11.45 -19.98 19.95
C GLY A 119 -10.79 -21.33 19.69
N ILE A 120 -10.19 -21.51 18.50
CA ILE A 120 -9.45 -22.74 18.16
C ILE A 120 -8.23 -22.89 19.07
N ASN A 121 -7.48 -21.80 19.33
CA ASN A 121 -6.30 -21.85 20.19
C ASN A 121 -6.64 -22.32 21.61
N GLN A 122 -7.72 -21.81 22.19
CA GLN A 122 -8.23 -22.25 23.50
C GLN A 122 -8.75 -23.69 23.47
N ALA A 123 -9.47 -24.08 22.41
CA ALA A 123 -9.92 -25.47 22.23
C ALA A 123 -8.75 -26.46 22.12
N MET A 124 -7.59 -26.00 21.69
CA MET A 124 -6.32 -26.76 21.65
C MET A 124 -5.51 -26.67 22.96
N GLY A 125 -6.08 -26.10 24.01
CA GLY A 125 -5.50 -26.09 25.36
C GLY A 125 -4.79 -24.80 25.78
N ALA A 126 -4.83 -23.73 24.98
CA ALA A 126 -4.33 -22.42 25.44
C ALA A 126 -5.17 -21.93 26.64
N PRO A 127 -4.56 -21.23 27.62
CA PRO A 127 -5.32 -20.54 28.66
C PRO A 127 -6.18 -19.43 28.07
N SER A 128 -7.14 -18.92 28.84
CA SER A 128 -7.95 -17.76 28.43
C SER A 128 -7.04 -16.58 28.04
N PRO A 129 -7.30 -15.91 26.91
CA PRO A 129 -6.50 -14.77 26.49
C PRO A 129 -6.65 -13.60 27.46
N SER A 130 -5.63 -12.76 27.53
CA SER A 130 -5.74 -11.45 28.17
C SER A 130 -6.88 -10.64 27.54
N SER A 131 -7.73 -10.07 28.39
CA SER A 131 -8.83 -9.19 27.95
C SER A 131 -8.44 -7.71 27.93
N GLY A 132 -7.16 -7.38 28.18
CA GLY A 132 -6.69 -6.01 28.39
C GLY A 132 -7.03 -5.06 27.23
N GLN A 133 -6.80 -5.49 25.99
CA GLN A 133 -7.11 -4.71 24.79
C GLN A 133 -8.62 -4.52 24.52
N PHE A 134 -9.48 -5.31 25.18
CA PHE A 134 -10.95 -5.17 25.10
C PHE A 134 -11.54 -4.37 26.27
N ALA A 135 -10.69 -3.86 27.17
CA ALA A 135 -11.07 -3.06 28.31
C ALA A 135 -10.52 -1.63 28.18
N PRO A 136 -11.35 -0.58 28.27
CA PRO A 136 -12.81 -0.61 28.44
C PRO A 136 -13.52 -1.13 27.18
N TRP A 137 -14.83 -1.42 27.28
CA TRP A 137 -15.62 -2.03 26.19
C TRP A 137 -15.57 -1.26 24.86
N TYR A 138 -15.29 0.05 24.90
CA TYR A 138 -15.15 0.91 23.72
C TYR A 138 -13.72 1.00 23.18
N GLY A 139 -12.74 0.36 23.84
CA GLY A 139 -11.31 0.43 23.49
C GLY A 139 -11.05 -0.05 22.07
N LEU A 140 -11.62 -1.20 21.68
CA LEU A 140 -11.49 -1.72 20.32
C LEU A 140 -12.03 -0.73 19.28
N ALA A 141 -13.21 -0.15 19.50
CA ALA A 141 -13.80 0.83 18.59
C ALA A 141 -12.93 2.10 18.48
N LEU A 142 -12.31 2.52 19.58
CA LEU A 142 -11.39 3.65 19.60
C LEU A 142 -10.13 3.37 18.79
N VAL A 143 -9.51 2.19 18.95
CA VAL A 143 -8.32 1.79 18.17
C VAL A 143 -8.64 1.69 16.69
N ILE A 144 -9.79 1.13 16.31
CA ILE A 144 -10.25 1.11 14.92
C ILE A 144 -10.35 2.54 14.38
N GLY A 145 -11.00 3.44 15.13
CA GLY A 145 -11.15 4.84 14.74
C GLY A 145 -9.81 5.56 14.60
N MET A 146 -8.85 5.31 15.50
CA MET A 146 -7.49 5.85 15.44
C MET A 146 -6.75 5.34 14.20
N ASN A 147 -6.77 4.04 13.94
CA ASN A 147 -6.14 3.42 12.77
C ASN A 147 -6.71 3.95 11.44
N MET A 148 -7.98 4.35 11.42
CA MET A 148 -8.61 4.95 10.23
C MET A 148 -8.14 6.39 9.95
N VAL A 149 -7.65 7.12 10.94
CA VAL A 149 -7.30 8.54 10.80
C VAL A 149 -5.82 8.83 10.99
N ASP A 150 -5.04 7.86 11.46
CA ASP A 150 -3.59 7.99 11.62
C ASP A 150 -2.89 8.01 10.24
N PRO A 151 -2.36 9.17 9.80
CA PRO A 151 -1.69 9.25 8.51
C PRO A 151 -0.34 8.52 8.50
N MET A 152 0.23 8.24 9.67
CA MET A 152 1.48 7.48 9.81
C MET A 152 1.21 5.97 9.87
N GLY A 153 -0.04 5.57 10.12
CA GLY A 153 -0.46 4.17 10.18
C GLY A 153 -0.54 3.50 8.81
N GLY A 154 -0.38 2.18 8.82
CA GLY A 154 -0.53 1.33 7.64
C GLY A 154 -1.89 1.52 6.96
N PRO A 155 -3.04 1.33 7.64
CA PRO A 155 -4.34 1.32 6.98
C PRO A 155 -4.64 2.57 6.14
N PHE A 156 -4.45 3.76 6.71
CA PHE A 156 -4.74 5.02 6.02
C PHE A 156 -3.82 5.28 4.83
N SER A 157 -2.54 4.91 4.93
CA SER A 157 -1.56 5.13 3.85
C SER A 157 -1.63 4.05 2.76
N GLU A 158 -1.91 2.82 3.13
CA GLU A 158 -1.91 1.65 2.25
C GLU A 158 -3.19 1.53 1.41
N GLU A 159 -4.37 1.74 2.00
CA GLU A 159 -5.62 1.49 1.26
C GLU A 159 -5.83 2.44 0.06
N PRO A 160 -5.60 3.77 0.18
CA PRO A 160 -5.70 4.66 -0.98
C PRO A 160 -4.62 4.42 -2.03
N SER A 161 -3.42 3.96 -1.62
CA SER A 161 -2.33 3.68 -2.56
C SER A 161 -2.52 2.34 -3.28
N PHE A 162 -2.89 1.29 -2.57
CA PHE A 162 -3.11 -0.03 -3.15
C PHE A 162 -4.47 -0.16 -3.83
N ARG A 163 -5.58 0.13 -3.16
CA ARG A 163 -6.94 -0.08 -3.71
C ARG A 163 -7.37 1.13 -4.51
N GLY A 164 -7.11 2.32 -3.95
CA GLY A 164 -7.49 3.59 -4.58
C GLY A 164 -6.76 3.86 -5.90
N PHE A 165 -5.46 3.50 -5.98
CA PHE A 165 -4.63 3.75 -7.16
C PHE A 165 -4.23 2.47 -7.92
N ALA A 166 -3.44 1.57 -7.32
CA ALA A 166 -2.78 0.50 -8.07
C ALA A 166 -3.75 -0.58 -8.58
N GLN A 167 -4.59 -1.12 -7.70
CA GLN A 167 -5.57 -2.15 -8.03
C GLN A 167 -6.64 -1.61 -9.00
N SER A 168 -7.18 -0.41 -8.74
CA SER A 168 -8.18 0.21 -9.62
C SER A 168 -7.62 0.40 -11.04
N LYS A 169 -6.35 0.80 -11.19
CA LYS A 169 -5.69 0.92 -12.48
C LYS A 169 -5.37 -0.44 -13.12
N LEU A 170 -4.90 -1.45 -12.38
CA LEU A 170 -4.67 -2.81 -12.92
C LEU A 170 -5.95 -3.43 -13.48
N GLN A 171 -7.08 -3.26 -12.78
CA GLN A 171 -8.38 -3.81 -13.17
C GLN A 171 -8.96 -3.21 -14.46
N THR A 172 -8.39 -2.12 -15.00
CA THR A 172 -8.80 -1.57 -16.31
C THR A 172 -8.45 -2.49 -17.48
N THR A 173 -7.42 -3.31 -17.34
CA THR A 173 -6.88 -4.17 -18.40
C THR A 173 -6.77 -5.64 -17.99
N ARG A 174 -7.05 -5.94 -16.72
CA ARG A 174 -6.92 -7.28 -16.14
C ARG A 174 -8.18 -7.67 -15.40
N THR A 175 -8.42 -8.97 -15.29
CA THR A 175 -9.46 -9.51 -14.41
C THR A 175 -9.13 -9.20 -12.94
N PRO A 176 -10.13 -9.18 -12.03
CA PRO A 176 -9.89 -9.05 -10.59
C PRO A 176 -8.86 -10.06 -10.08
N LEU A 177 -8.89 -11.31 -10.56
CA LEU A 177 -7.92 -12.33 -10.16
C LEU A 177 -6.48 -11.92 -10.50
N ALA A 178 -6.24 -11.53 -11.75
CA ALA A 178 -4.90 -11.18 -12.21
C ALA A 178 -4.42 -9.87 -11.57
N ALA A 179 -5.30 -8.88 -11.42
CA ALA A 179 -4.97 -7.64 -10.72
C ALA A 179 -4.60 -7.90 -9.25
N THR A 180 -5.43 -8.65 -8.51
CA THR A 180 -5.20 -8.96 -7.11
C THR A 180 -3.99 -9.86 -6.88
N ALA A 181 -3.72 -10.83 -7.76
CA ALA A 181 -2.52 -11.66 -7.66
C ALA A 181 -1.23 -10.85 -7.83
N LEU A 182 -1.19 -9.94 -8.80
CA LEU A 182 -0.05 -9.02 -8.98
C LEU A 182 0.11 -8.11 -7.76
N MET A 183 -1.00 -7.58 -7.23
CA MET A 183 -0.99 -6.80 -5.99
C MET A 183 -0.46 -7.62 -4.81
N ALA A 184 -0.89 -8.86 -4.63
CA ALA A 184 -0.48 -9.70 -3.51
C ALA A 184 1.04 -9.96 -3.51
N VAL A 185 1.62 -10.26 -4.67
CA VAL A 185 3.08 -10.43 -4.81
C VAL A 185 3.82 -9.14 -4.51
N ALA A 186 3.36 -8.01 -5.08
CA ALA A 186 4.03 -6.72 -4.90
C ALA A 186 3.87 -6.18 -3.46
N ILE A 187 2.73 -6.39 -2.80
CA ILE A 187 2.52 -5.98 -1.40
C ILE A 187 3.32 -6.88 -0.46
N ALA A 188 3.33 -8.21 -0.66
CA ALA A 188 4.15 -9.11 0.16
C ALA A 188 5.64 -8.79 0.02
N GLY A 189 6.10 -8.49 -1.20
CA GLY A 189 7.45 -8.01 -1.46
C GLY A 189 7.76 -6.69 -0.75
N TRP A 190 6.82 -5.74 -0.75
CA TRP A 190 6.95 -4.44 -0.09
C TRP A 190 7.13 -4.57 1.44
N HIS A 191 6.43 -5.52 2.06
CA HIS A 191 6.50 -5.80 3.50
C HIS A 191 7.75 -6.58 3.94
N LEU A 192 8.58 -7.08 3.02
CA LEU A 192 9.73 -7.92 3.34
C LEU A 192 10.60 -7.42 4.50
N PRO A 193 10.94 -6.13 4.60
CA PRO A 193 11.79 -5.66 5.68
C PRO A 193 11.17 -5.81 7.08
N LEU A 194 9.84 -5.82 7.21
CA LEU A 194 9.18 -5.99 8.50
C LEU A 194 9.48 -7.35 9.14
N PHE A 195 9.70 -8.39 8.32
CA PHE A 195 10.08 -9.73 8.80
C PHE A 195 11.56 -9.84 9.19
N LEU A 196 12.37 -8.82 8.86
CA LEU A 196 13.81 -8.80 9.11
C LEU A 196 14.18 -7.88 10.28
N ILE A 197 13.32 -6.91 10.60
CA ILE A 197 13.51 -5.97 11.70
C ILE A 197 12.86 -6.54 12.96
N SER A 198 13.67 -6.88 13.95
CA SER A 198 13.23 -7.56 15.18
C SER A 198 12.21 -6.79 16.02
N SER A 199 12.21 -5.45 15.96
CA SER A 199 11.25 -4.63 16.72
C SER A 199 9.80 -4.81 16.28
N TYR A 200 9.55 -5.30 15.07
CA TYR A 200 8.19 -5.61 14.59
C TYR A 200 7.74 -7.01 15.02
N GLY A 201 8.66 -7.91 15.42
CA GLY A 201 8.32 -9.24 15.91
C GLY A 201 7.73 -10.22 14.88
N LEU A 202 7.62 -9.83 13.61
CA LEU A 202 7.00 -10.64 12.55
C LEU A 202 7.94 -11.72 12.02
N GLN A 203 7.35 -12.82 11.57
CA GLN A 203 8.03 -13.98 10.99
C GLN A 203 7.78 -14.08 9.49
N PRO A 204 8.75 -14.57 8.68
CA PRO A 204 8.59 -14.63 7.23
C PRO A 204 7.36 -15.40 6.71
N TYR A 205 6.86 -16.40 7.45
CA TYR A 205 5.68 -17.15 7.05
C TYR A 205 4.38 -16.33 7.14
N GLU A 206 4.37 -15.23 7.89
CA GLU A 206 3.23 -14.31 8.00
C GLU A 206 2.98 -13.52 6.70
N ALA A 207 3.95 -13.50 5.78
CA ALA A 207 3.75 -13.00 4.42
C ALA A 207 2.59 -13.72 3.68
N VAL A 208 2.29 -14.97 4.07
CA VAL A 208 1.12 -15.71 3.56
C VAL A 208 -0.18 -15.01 3.94
N THR A 209 -0.27 -14.45 5.15
CA THR A 209 -1.41 -13.63 5.58
C THR A 209 -1.54 -12.38 4.70
N THR A 210 -0.43 -11.67 4.43
CA THR A 210 -0.43 -10.51 3.53
C THR A 210 -1.00 -10.86 2.15
N VAL A 211 -0.61 -12.01 1.60
CA VAL A 211 -1.15 -12.51 0.33
C VAL A 211 -2.64 -12.81 0.46
N ALA A 212 -3.04 -13.59 1.45
CA ALA A 212 -4.43 -14.01 1.65
C ALA A 212 -5.38 -12.82 1.88
N VAL A 213 -5.00 -11.89 2.76
CA VAL A 213 -5.80 -10.70 3.06
C VAL A 213 -5.88 -9.75 1.86
N THR A 214 -4.87 -9.73 0.98
CA THR A 214 -4.95 -8.97 -0.29
C THR A 214 -6.09 -9.48 -1.18
N PHE A 215 -6.36 -10.79 -1.20
CA PHE A 215 -7.53 -11.34 -1.89
C PHE A 215 -8.84 -10.92 -1.23
N TRP A 216 -8.90 -10.91 0.09
CA TRP A 216 -10.05 -10.40 0.83
C TRP A 216 -10.35 -8.93 0.47
N TYR A 217 -9.35 -8.05 0.59
CA TYR A 217 -9.53 -6.63 0.27
C TYR A 217 -9.84 -6.40 -1.21
N GLY A 218 -9.23 -7.19 -2.10
CA GLY A 218 -9.54 -7.16 -3.53
C GLY A 218 -11.01 -7.46 -3.80
N TRP A 219 -11.55 -8.50 -3.16
CA TRP A 219 -12.96 -8.86 -3.25
C TRP A 219 -13.87 -7.77 -2.65
N LEU A 220 -13.55 -7.30 -1.44
CA LEU A 220 -14.34 -6.31 -0.70
C LEU A 220 -14.43 -4.99 -1.47
N PHE A 221 -13.31 -4.48 -1.97
CA PHE A 221 -13.24 -3.24 -2.77
C PHE A 221 -14.20 -3.29 -3.96
N ASN A 222 -14.20 -4.38 -4.73
CA ASN A 222 -15.04 -4.51 -5.91
C ASN A 222 -16.53 -4.60 -5.58
N HIS A 223 -16.88 -5.30 -4.50
CA HIS A 223 -18.26 -5.47 -4.08
C HIS A 223 -18.83 -4.22 -3.37
N ALA A 224 -17.96 -3.46 -2.71
CA ALA A 224 -18.25 -2.16 -2.13
C ALA A 224 -18.19 -1.01 -3.15
N ALA A 225 -18.51 -1.29 -4.42
CA ALA A 225 -18.54 -0.31 -5.50
C ALA A 225 -17.27 0.54 -5.63
N GLY A 226 -16.08 -0.05 -5.42
CA GLY A 226 -14.79 0.64 -5.51
C GLY A 226 -14.55 1.65 -4.37
N SER A 227 -15.19 1.48 -3.21
CA SER A 227 -14.96 2.32 -2.04
C SER A 227 -13.70 1.90 -1.29
N VAL A 228 -12.74 2.82 -1.21
CA VAL A 228 -11.54 2.66 -0.37
C VAL A 228 -11.89 2.87 1.10
N LEU A 229 -12.93 3.65 1.42
CA LEU A 229 -13.38 3.81 2.80
C LEU A 229 -13.72 2.46 3.45
N ILE A 230 -14.37 1.57 2.70
CA ILE A 230 -14.77 0.25 3.21
C ILE A 230 -13.56 -0.65 3.44
N THR A 231 -12.57 -0.63 2.54
CA THR A 231 -11.34 -1.41 2.76
C THR A 231 -10.47 -0.80 3.86
N LEU A 232 -10.48 0.52 4.03
CA LEU A 232 -9.88 1.22 5.17
C LEU A 232 -10.51 0.81 6.50
N ILE A 233 -11.83 0.73 6.60
CA ILE A 233 -12.51 0.22 7.80
C ILE A 233 -12.09 -1.22 8.08
N ALA A 234 -12.07 -2.08 7.04
CA ALA A 234 -11.69 -3.47 7.21
C ALA A 234 -10.23 -3.62 7.66
N HIS A 235 -9.31 -2.86 7.07
CA HIS A 235 -7.90 -2.89 7.42
C HIS A 235 -7.62 -2.30 8.80
N ALA A 236 -8.27 -1.19 9.15
CA ALA A 236 -8.22 -0.66 10.50
C ALA A 236 -8.76 -1.68 11.52
N THR A 237 -9.84 -2.39 11.20
CA THR A 237 -10.41 -3.43 12.06
C THR A 237 -9.47 -4.63 12.22
N GLU A 238 -8.89 -5.10 11.13
CA GLU A 238 -7.96 -6.23 11.10
C GLU A 238 -6.75 -5.98 12.00
N GLY A 239 -6.14 -4.79 11.90
CA GLY A 239 -5.00 -4.38 12.72
C GLY A 239 -5.33 -3.85 14.12
N SER A 240 -6.58 -3.95 14.59
CA SER A 240 -6.97 -3.43 15.92
C SER A 240 -6.91 -4.46 17.05
N ILE A 241 -6.67 -5.74 16.73
CA ILE A 241 -6.41 -6.78 17.72
C ILE A 241 -4.97 -7.23 17.55
N ASN A 242 -4.15 -7.00 18.58
CA ASN A 242 -2.76 -7.44 18.59
C ASN A 242 -2.67 -8.79 19.31
N THR A 243 -2.26 -9.83 18.59
CA THR A 243 -2.21 -11.20 19.10
C THR A 243 -1.15 -11.37 20.19
N SER A 244 -0.06 -10.60 20.14
CA SER A 244 0.98 -10.58 21.18
C SER A 244 0.52 -10.04 22.53
N ASP A 245 -0.59 -9.29 22.56
CA ASP A 245 -1.22 -8.81 23.79
C ASP A 245 -2.21 -9.82 24.38
N LEU A 246 -2.56 -10.91 23.65
CA LEU A 246 -3.48 -11.95 24.10
C LEU A 246 -2.78 -13.02 24.94
N TRP A 247 -1.56 -13.41 24.55
CA TRP A 247 -0.74 -14.41 25.25
C TRP A 247 0.72 -13.96 25.32
N PRO A 248 1.45 -14.29 26.40
CA PRO A 248 2.90 -14.09 26.45
C PRO A 248 3.63 -14.83 25.33
N ALA A 249 4.83 -14.35 24.99
CA ALA A 249 5.72 -15.03 24.05
C ALA A 249 5.94 -16.49 24.46
N GLY A 250 5.59 -17.42 23.57
CA GLY A 250 5.62 -18.84 23.86
C GLY A 250 4.79 -19.67 22.87
N PRO A 251 4.60 -20.98 23.14
CA PRO A 251 3.94 -21.90 22.22
C PRO A 251 2.49 -21.51 21.88
N ASP A 252 1.74 -20.96 22.84
CA ASP A 252 0.34 -20.59 22.61
C ASP A 252 0.19 -19.39 21.68
N LEU A 253 1.06 -18.37 21.82
CA LEU A 253 1.12 -17.24 20.89
C LEU A 253 1.54 -17.71 19.50
N SER A 254 2.61 -18.51 19.41
CA SER A 254 3.08 -19.05 18.12
C SER A 254 2.00 -19.87 17.41
N ARG A 255 1.24 -20.68 18.16
CA ARG A 255 0.11 -21.45 17.60
C ARG A 255 -1.02 -20.55 17.14
N GLU A 256 -1.35 -19.51 17.90
CA GLU A 256 -2.33 -18.49 17.50
C GLU A 256 -1.93 -17.85 16.17
N THR A 257 -0.67 -17.42 16.02
CA THR A 257 -0.19 -16.77 14.79
C THR A 257 -0.30 -17.71 13.58
N TRP A 258 0.02 -18.99 13.75
CA TRP A 258 -0.20 -20.00 12.70
C TRP A 258 -1.69 -20.19 12.36
N LEU A 259 -2.56 -20.24 13.37
CA LEU A 259 -4.00 -20.32 13.15
C LEU A 259 -4.50 -19.09 12.38
N TYR A 260 -3.99 -17.89 12.69
CA TYR A 260 -4.31 -16.66 11.99
C TYR A 260 -3.98 -16.75 10.49
N VAL A 261 -2.77 -17.20 10.17
CA VAL A 261 -2.34 -17.46 8.78
C VAL A 261 -3.27 -18.46 8.07
N VAL A 262 -3.59 -19.57 8.75
CA VAL A 262 -4.44 -20.63 8.19
C VAL A 262 -5.86 -20.15 7.94
N VAL A 263 -6.48 -19.44 8.90
CA VAL A 263 -7.85 -18.97 8.78
C VAL A 263 -7.98 -17.90 7.69
N TRP A 264 -7.05 -16.94 7.60
CA TRP A 264 -7.03 -15.99 6.47
C TRP A 264 -6.86 -16.68 5.13
N SER A 265 -5.98 -17.70 5.06
CA SER A 265 -5.81 -18.50 3.85
C SER A 265 -7.10 -19.23 3.48
N ALA A 266 -7.82 -19.79 4.46
CA ALA A 266 -9.11 -20.43 4.24
C ALA A 266 -10.18 -19.44 3.73
N VAL A 267 -10.22 -18.21 4.26
CA VAL A 267 -11.09 -17.13 3.75
C VAL A 267 -10.76 -16.85 2.29
N ALA A 268 -9.49 -16.63 1.95
CA ALA A 268 -9.06 -16.35 0.58
C ALA A 268 -9.43 -17.50 -0.39
N ILE A 269 -9.16 -18.76 -0.01
CA ILE A 269 -9.51 -19.94 -0.80
C ILE A 269 -11.03 -20.05 -1.00
N THR A 270 -11.81 -19.83 0.07
CA THR A 270 -13.28 -19.86 0.02
C THR A 270 -13.80 -18.80 -0.96
N LEU A 271 -13.23 -17.59 -0.95
CA LEU A 271 -13.60 -16.54 -1.91
C LEU A 271 -13.21 -16.91 -3.34
N LEU A 272 -12.02 -17.47 -3.56
CA LEU A 272 -11.54 -17.88 -4.88
C LEU A 272 -12.43 -18.96 -5.51
N ILE A 273 -12.86 -19.93 -4.70
CA ILE A 273 -13.74 -21.01 -5.14
C ILE A 273 -15.19 -20.51 -5.28
N GLY A 274 -15.74 -19.91 -4.22
CA GLY A 274 -17.14 -19.50 -4.14
C GLY A 274 -17.51 -18.33 -5.05
N SER A 275 -16.55 -17.46 -5.38
CA SER A 275 -16.75 -16.29 -6.26
C SER A 275 -16.01 -16.43 -7.59
N ARG A 276 -15.76 -17.65 -8.09
CA ARG A 276 -14.96 -17.90 -9.31
C ARG A 276 -15.36 -17.02 -10.50
N ARG A 277 -16.67 -16.84 -10.75
CA ARG A 277 -17.17 -16.01 -11.85
C ARG A 277 -16.79 -14.54 -11.73
N PHE A 278 -16.74 -13.99 -10.51
CA PHE A 278 -16.31 -12.62 -10.25
C PHE A 278 -14.82 -12.46 -10.58
N TRP A 279 -14.00 -13.40 -10.10
CA TRP A 279 -12.54 -13.36 -10.26
C TRP A 279 -12.08 -13.39 -11.72
N THR A 280 -12.81 -14.08 -12.59
CA THR A 280 -12.42 -14.30 -13.99
C THR A 280 -13.12 -13.39 -14.99
N ARG A 281 -14.07 -12.55 -14.57
CA ARG A 281 -14.76 -11.59 -15.45
C ARG A 281 -14.16 -10.19 -15.31
N PRO A 282 -14.42 -9.27 -16.25
CA PRO A 282 -14.03 -7.87 -16.08
C PRO A 282 -14.57 -7.31 -14.76
N ALA A 283 -13.74 -6.49 -14.09
CA ALA A 283 -14.13 -5.84 -12.85
C ALA A 283 -15.34 -4.90 -13.07
N PRO A 284 -16.20 -4.69 -12.06
CA PRO A 284 -17.28 -3.70 -12.13
C PRO A 284 -16.75 -2.30 -12.49
N SER A 285 -17.49 -1.56 -13.32
CA SER A 285 -17.09 -0.22 -13.76
C SER A 285 -16.80 0.73 -12.59
N ALA A 286 -17.60 0.66 -11.51
CA ALA A 286 -17.40 1.47 -10.30
C ALA A 286 -16.03 1.26 -9.61
N ALA A 287 -15.40 0.09 -9.83
CA ALA A 287 -14.09 -0.26 -9.29
C ALA A 287 -12.92 0.07 -10.24
N THR A 288 -13.21 0.46 -11.49
CA THR A 288 -12.20 0.77 -12.53
C THR A 288 -12.25 2.22 -13.01
N SER A 289 -13.41 2.89 -12.95
CA SER A 289 -13.61 4.22 -13.52
C SER A 289 -13.00 5.33 -12.66
N SER A 290 -12.15 6.16 -13.27
CA SER A 290 -11.62 7.41 -12.70
C SER A 290 -12.64 8.55 -12.71
N THR A 291 -13.77 8.39 -13.41
CA THR A 291 -14.83 9.38 -13.53
C THR A 291 -16.03 8.99 -12.67
N PRO A 292 -16.60 9.91 -11.86
CA PRO A 292 -17.88 9.67 -11.21
C PRO A 292 -18.95 9.54 -12.30
N THR A 293 -19.47 8.34 -12.51
CA THR A 293 -20.70 8.16 -13.28
C THR A 293 -21.81 8.85 -12.49
N SER A 294 -22.23 10.01 -12.96
CA SER A 294 -23.49 10.64 -12.56
C SER A 294 -24.63 9.79 -13.09
N GLU A 295 -24.90 8.65 -12.46
CA GLU A 295 -26.17 7.96 -12.62
C GLU A 295 -26.88 7.99 -11.27
N ARG A 296 -27.88 8.89 -11.19
CA ARG A 296 -28.94 8.79 -10.19
C ARG A 296 -29.67 7.49 -10.47
N VAL A 297 -29.58 6.56 -9.53
CA VAL A 297 -30.57 5.48 -9.43
C VAL A 297 -31.81 6.14 -8.81
N SER A 298 -32.82 6.37 -9.65
CA SER A 298 -34.22 6.50 -9.24
C SER A 298 -34.77 5.13 -8.82
#